data_AF-A0A6G7A3R2-F1
#
_entry.id   AF-A0A6G7A3R2-F1
#
_cell.length_a   1.000
_cell.length_b   1.000
_cell.length_c   1.000
_cell.angle_alpha   90.00
_cell.angle_beta   90.00
_cell.angle_gamma   90.00
#
_symmetry.space_group_name_H-M   'P 1'
#
loop_
_entity.id
_entity.type
_entity.pdbx_description
1 polymer ?
#
loop_
_entity_poly.entity_id
_entity_poly.type
_entity_poly.pdbx_seq_one_letter_code
_entity_poly.pdbx_strand_id
1 'polypeptide(L)'
;MNPLPRTALFATLFAALAQLGACSSITRQLDPEPTVTSAGILAFRDICLKSAPSFAGAQTAAREHGIGGLSDAGFAMMGMNQDQTLGVQVRANKECAVTTPTQNDNSLTQQFLGVAGKFSSTPVEQSLPARLTIGGQVFLLMHDRRGGEAYVMLKAP
;
A
#
# COMPACT_ATOMS: atom_id res chain seq x y z
N MET A 1 -34.14 -8.82 -83.09
CA MET A 1 -33.64 -7.59 -82.43
C MET A 1 -34.84 -6.71 -82.11
N ASN A 2 -34.84 -6.07 -80.92
CA ASN A 2 -35.90 -5.31 -80.21
C ASN A 2 -36.98 -6.14 -79.45
N PRO A 3 -37.58 -5.64 -78.34
CA PRO A 3 -36.98 -5.46 -76.99
C PRO A 3 -37.89 -5.96 -75.81
N LEU A 4 -37.30 -6.03 -74.59
CA LEU A 4 -37.84 -5.88 -73.19
C LEU A 4 -39.31 -6.27 -72.86
N PRO A 5 -39.63 -6.84 -71.65
CA PRO A 5 -39.56 -6.02 -70.43
C PRO A 5 -39.51 -6.70 -69.03
N ARG A 6 -39.27 -5.83 -68.03
CA ARG A 6 -39.98 -5.71 -66.72
C ARG A 6 -39.86 -6.79 -65.63
N THR A 7 -39.15 -6.36 -64.58
CA THR A 7 -39.57 -6.29 -63.17
C THR A 7 -39.76 -7.54 -62.32
N ALA A 8 -39.24 -7.37 -61.10
CA ALA A 8 -39.68 -7.91 -59.82
C ALA A 8 -39.18 -9.31 -59.47
N LEU A 9 -38.40 -9.36 -58.39
CA LEU A 9 -38.68 -10.25 -57.26
C LEU A 9 -37.85 -9.77 -56.05
N PHE A 10 -38.53 -8.98 -55.21
CA PHE A 10 -38.21 -8.85 -53.80
C PHE A 10 -38.28 -10.23 -53.15
N ALA A 11 -37.23 -10.67 -52.46
CA ALA A 11 -37.36 -11.63 -51.37
C ALA A 11 -36.08 -11.75 -50.55
N THR A 12 -36.25 -11.61 -49.24
CA THR A 12 -35.48 -12.28 -48.17
C THR A 12 -34.00 -11.94 -47.99
N LEU A 13 -33.71 -10.92 -47.18
CA LEU A 13 -32.45 -10.89 -46.40
C LEU A 13 -32.58 -10.06 -45.11
N PHE A 14 -33.41 -10.52 -44.17
CA PHE A 14 -33.37 -10.02 -42.78
C PHE A 14 -33.66 -11.17 -41.82
N ALA A 15 -32.62 -11.95 -41.53
CA ALA A 15 -32.61 -12.84 -40.39
C ALA A 15 -31.19 -12.97 -39.86
N ALA A 16 -31.08 -12.90 -38.53
CA ALA A 16 -29.93 -13.23 -37.70
C ALA A 16 -28.75 -12.24 -37.71
N LEU A 17 -28.73 -11.33 -36.72
CA LEU A 17 -27.54 -10.91 -35.95
C LEU A 17 -27.96 -9.93 -34.84
N ALA A 18 -28.67 -10.45 -33.82
CA ALA A 18 -29.02 -9.70 -32.61
C ALA A 18 -28.65 -10.48 -31.34
N GLN A 19 -27.42 -11.00 -31.29
CA GLN A 19 -26.85 -11.60 -30.08
C GLN A 19 -25.43 -11.07 -29.87
N LEU A 20 -25.33 -9.81 -29.45
CA LEU A 20 -24.08 -9.24 -28.96
C LEU A 20 -24.34 -8.60 -27.59
N GLY A 21 -23.67 -9.14 -26.58
CA GLY A 21 -23.20 -8.34 -25.45
C GLY A 21 -24.04 -8.34 -24.18
N ALA A 22 -24.28 -9.49 -23.55
CA ALA A 22 -24.46 -9.51 -22.10
C ALA A 22 -23.08 -9.30 -21.43
N CYS A 23 -22.59 -8.07 -21.38
CA CYS A 23 -21.52 -7.70 -20.46
C CYS A 23 -22.12 -7.76 -19.06
N SER A 24 -21.97 -8.89 -18.38
CA SER A 24 -22.17 -8.96 -16.94
C SER A 24 -21.14 -8.04 -16.30
N SER A 25 -21.55 -6.80 -16.03
CA SER A 25 -20.83 -5.89 -15.14
C SER A 25 -20.81 -6.56 -13.77
N ILE A 26 -19.74 -7.31 -13.47
CA ILE A 26 -19.42 -7.69 -12.11
C ILE A 26 -19.20 -6.36 -11.39
N THR A 27 -20.23 -5.91 -10.66
CA THR A 27 -20.09 -4.85 -9.67
C THR A 27 -19.17 -5.41 -8.60
N ARG A 28 -17.86 -5.32 -8.82
CA ARG A 28 -16.87 -5.55 -7.77
C ARG A 28 -17.18 -4.47 -6.75
N GLN A 29 -17.76 -4.87 -5.62
CA GLN A 29 -17.82 -4.02 -4.45
C GLN A 29 -16.35 -3.76 -4.08
N LEU A 30 -15.84 -2.61 -4.52
CA LEU A 30 -14.55 -2.11 -4.08
C LEU A 30 -14.80 -1.70 -2.64
N ASP A 31 -14.39 -2.54 -1.69
CA ASP A 31 -14.36 -2.10 -0.31
C ASP A 31 -13.57 -0.78 -0.26
N PRO A 32 -14.16 0.29 0.31
CA PRO A 32 -13.50 1.57 0.35
C PRO A 32 -12.17 1.41 1.07
N GLU A 33 -11.11 1.91 0.43
CA GLU A 33 -9.77 1.85 0.98
C GLU A 33 -9.77 2.52 2.36
N PRO A 34 -9.21 1.90 3.41
CA PRO A 34 -9.23 2.50 4.74
C PRO A 34 -8.50 3.84 4.71
N THR A 35 -9.22 4.92 5.05
CA THR A 35 -8.63 6.25 5.23
C THR A 35 -7.56 6.16 6.31
N VAL A 36 -6.32 6.53 5.96
CA VAL A 36 -5.21 6.52 6.91
C VAL A 36 -5.33 7.73 7.82
N THR A 37 -5.60 7.49 9.11
CA THR A 37 -5.80 8.55 10.11
C THR A 37 -4.63 8.68 11.08
N SER A 38 -3.84 7.61 11.28
CA SER A 38 -2.72 7.60 12.21
C SER A 38 -1.49 8.34 11.67
N ALA A 39 -1.00 9.32 12.44
CA ALA A 39 0.27 10.00 12.16
C ALA A 39 1.46 9.02 12.13
N GLY A 40 1.44 7.97 12.96
CA GLY A 40 2.46 6.93 12.97
C GLY A 40 2.51 6.12 11.68
N ILE A 41 1.35 5.80 11.11
CA ILE A 41 1.28 5.07 9.82
C ILE A 41 1.73 5.97 8.66
N LEU A 42 1.37 7.25 8.67
CA LEU A 42 1.84 8.22 7.68
C LEU A 42 3.36 8.41 7.76
N ALA A 43 3.90 8.57 8.97
CA ALA A 43 5.34 8.63 9.19
C ALA A 43 6.04 7.34 8.75
N PHE A 44 5.49 6.17 9.07
CA PHE A 44 6.05 4.89 8.62
C PHE A 44 6.08 4.78 7.09
N ARG A 45 5.02 5.22 6.40
CA ARG A 45 5.00 5.29 4.93
C ARG A 45 6.16 6.12 4.40
N ASP A 46 6.30 7.32 4.92
CA ASP A 46 7.24 8.30 4.36
C ASP A 46 8.69 7.98 4.74
N ILE A 47 8.90 7.48 5.95
CA ILE A 47 10.21 7.17 6.48
C ILE A 47 10.67 5.78 6.06
N CYS A 48 9.85 4.73 6.27
CA CYS A 48 10.28 3.34 6.09
C CYS A 48 9.98 2.80 4.69
N LEU A 49 8.72 2.91 4.23
CA LEU A 49 8.31 2.30 2.96
C LEU A 49 8.94 3.00 1.75
N LYS A 50 8.98 4.34 1.73
CA LYS A 50 9.59 5.11 0.63
C LYS A 50 11.11 5.03 0.57
N SER A 51 11.77 4.74 1.68
CA SER A 51 13.25 4.65 1.74
C SER A 51 13.78 3.22 1.63
N ALA A 52 12.91 2.22 1.67
CA ALA A 52 13.25 0.83 1.39
C ALA A 52 13.79 0.67 -0.05
N PRO A 53 14.67 -0.32 -0.31
CA PRO A 53 15.06 -1.39 0.60
C PRO A 53 16.25 -1.07 1.53
N SER A 54 16.96 0.05 1.32
CA SER A 54 18.19 0.36 2.07
C SER A 54 17.98 1.23 3.29
N PHE A 55 16.86 1.95 3.35
CA PHE A 55 16.53 2.98 4.32
C PHE A 55 17.39 4.25 4.25
N ALA A 56 18.10 4.47 3.14
CA ALA A 56 19.02 5.61 2.99
C ALA A 56 18.33 6.99 3.08
N GLY A 57 17.07 7.09 2.65
CA GLY A 57 16.28 8.32 2.71
C GLY A 57 15.59 8.59 4.06
N ALA A 58 15.65 7.64 5.00
CA ALA A 58 14.82 7.68 6.22
C ALA A 58 15.11 8.90 7.10
N GLN A 59 16.38 9.29 7.25
CA GLN A 59 16.76 10.46 8.05
C GLN A 59 16.19 11.76 7.46
N THR A 60 16.24 11.91 6.13
CA THR A 60 15.69 13.10 5.47
C THR A 60 14.17 13.14 5.62
N ALA A 61 13.48 12.02 5.39
CA ALA A 61 12.03 11.93 5.55
C ALA A 61 11.58 12.17 7.01
N ALA A 62 12.34 11.69 8.01
CA ALA A 62 12.01 11.90 9.41
C ALA A 62 11.91 13.38 9.81
N ARG A 63 12.68 14.26 9.15
CA ARG A 63 12.62 15.72 9.39
C ARG A 63 11.27 16.32 8.98
N GLU A 64 10.62 15.76 7.96
CA GLU A 64 9.28 16.19 7.53
C GLU A 64 8.20 15.90 8.59
N HIS A 65 8.51 15.00 9.53
CA HIS A 65 7.67 14.67 10.68
C HIS A 65 8.15 15.30 12.00
N GLY A 66 8.99 16.32 11.94
CA GLY A 66 9.46 17.06 13.12
C GLY A 66 10.57 16.38 13.92
N ILE A 67 11.16 15.29 13.40
CA ILE A 67 12.31 14.61 14.02
C ILE A 67 13.58 15.33 13.57
N GLY A 68 14.11 16.22 14.42
CA GLY A 68 15.20 17.13 14.08
C GLY A 68 16.53 16.44 13.71
N GLY A 69 16.73 15.20 14.17
CA GLY A 69 17.90 14.39 13.82
C GLY A 69 17.79 12.96 14.34
N LEU A 70 18.60 12.08 13.76
CA LEU A 70 18.81 10.73 14.28
C LEU A 70 20.19 10.67 14.93
N SER A 71 20.25 10.12 16.13
CA SER A 71 21.49 9.86 16.86
C SER A 71 21.80 8.38 16.83
N ASP A 72 23.08 8.02 16.74
CA ASP A 72 23.52 6.63 16.81
C ASP A 72 23.40 6.12 18.26
N ALA A 73 22.62 5.06 18.46
CA ALA A 73 22.45 4.38 19.74
C ALA A 73 23.31 3.11 19.88
N GLY A 74 24.25 2.88 18.95
CA GLY A 74 25.15 1.73 18.91
C GLY A 74 24.58 0.49 18.20
N PHE A 75 23.26 0.41 18.01
CA PHE A 75 22.58 -0.68 17.31
C PHE A 75 21.64 -0.20 16.18
N ALA A 76 21.22 1.06 16.23
CA ALA A 76 20.39 1.72 15.24
C ALA A 76 20.52 3.26 15.38
N MET A 77 20.16 3.96 14.32
CA MET A 77 19.93 5.41 14.36
C MET A 77 18.54 5.65 14.93
N MET A 78 18.42 6.51 15.96
CA MET A 78 17.15 6.79 16.63
C MET A 78 16.89 8.28 16.77
N GLY A 79 15.61 8.67 16.71
CA GLY A 79 15.21 10.04 16.94
C GLY A 79 13.74 10.14 17.35
N MET A 80 13.38 11.26 17.96
CA MET A 80 12.00 11.61 18.27
C MET A 80 11.71 13.05 17.84
N ASN A 81 10.43 13.34 17.64
CA ASN A 81 9.96 14.72 17.52
C ASN A 81 10.03 15.44 18.88
N GLN A 82 9.83 16.77 18.86
CA GLN A 82 10.05 17.62 20.04
C GLN A 82 9.16 17.28 21.25
N ASP A 83 7.92 16.86 21.00
CA ASP A 83 6.94 16.45 22.00
C ASP A 83 7.01 14.96 22.36
N GLN A 84 7.95 14.21 21.77
CA GLN A 84 8.21 12.79 22.03
C GLN A 84 7.01 11.87 21.73
N THR A 85 6.11 12.29 20.84
CA THR A 85 4.92 11.52 20.43
C THR A 85 5.15 10.69 19.17
N LEU A 86 6.26 10.91 18.47
CA LEU A 86 6.66 10.15 17.28
C LEU A 86 8.15 9.84 17.35
N GLY A 87 8.47 8.55 17.41
CA GLY A 87 9.82 8.02 17.38
C GLY A 87 10.11 7.28 16.09
N VAL A 88 11.38 7.25 15.71
CA VAL A 88 11.89 6.44 14.60
C VAL A 88 13.15 5.71 15.02
N GLN A 89 13.27 4.47 14.59
CA GLN A 89 14.47 3.65 14.67
C GLN A 89 14.83 3.14 13.27
N VAL A 90 16.07 3.34 12.84
CA VAL A 90 16.55 2.90 11.52
C VAL A 90 17.88 2.17 11.66
N ARG A 91 17.91 0.93 11.18
CA ARG A 91 19.14 0.17 10.96
C ARG A 91 19.29 -0.06 9.47
N ALA A 92 20.27 0.62 8.87
CA ALA A 92 20.50 0.59 7.42
C ALA A 92 20.49 -0.84 6.86
N ASN A 93 19.77 -1.04 5.76
CA ASN A 93 19.58 -2.32 5.07
C ASN A 93 19.00 -3.46 5.94
N LYS A 94 18.44 -3.18 7.13
CA LYS A 94 17.98 -4.24 8.04
C LYS A 94 16.61 -3.98 8.64
N GLU A 95 16.39 -2.80 9.21
CA GLU A 95 15.15 -2.53 9.95
C GLU A 95 14.79 -1.05 9.89
N CYS A 96 13.50 -0.77 9.83
CA CYS A 96 12.95 0.56 10.07
C CYS A 96 11.68 0.43 10.90
N ALA A 97 11.58 1.23 11.96
CA ALA A 97 10.42 1.23 12.84
C ALA A 97 10.00 2.66 13.18
N VAL A 98 8.70 2.84 13.34
CA VAL A 98 8.08 4.08 13.82
C VAL A 98 7.23 3.76 15.05
N THR A 99 7.34 4.59 16.08
CA THR A 99 6.62 4.41 17.33
C THR A 99 5.79 5.63 17.69
N THR A 100 4.61 5.43 18.28
CA THR A 100 3.77 6.48 18.87
C THR A 100 3.25 6.05 20.24
N PRO A 101 2.69 6.95 21.06
CA PRO A 101 1.81 6.58 22.16
C PRO A 101 0.64 5.69 21.69
N THR A 102 -0.01 5.03 22.64
CA THR A 102 -1.18 4.17 22.38
C THR A 102 -2.30 5.00 21.75
N GLN A 103 -2.93 4.42 20.73
CA GLN A 103 -4.04 5.02 20.01
C GLN A 103 -5.29 4.14 20.19
N ASN A 104 -6.43 4.76 20.53
CA ASN A 104 -7.70 4.05 20.66
C ASN A 104 -8.40 3.86 19.30
N ASP A 105 -7.71 3.19 18.38
CA ASP A 105 -8.24 2.83 17.06
C ASP A 105 -7.92 1.36 16.78
N ASN A 106 -8.96 0.56 16.54
CA ASN A 106 -8.82 -0.88 16.28
C ASN A 106 -8.55 -1.20 14.81
N SER A 107 -8.66 -0.22 13.92
CA SER A 107 -8.41 -0.36 12.48
C SER A 107 -6.94 -0.14 12.10
N LEU A 108 -6.08 0.25 13.05
CA LEU A 108 -4.68 0.62 12.79
C LEU A 108 -3.88 -0.47 12.08
N THR A 109 -4.04 -1.73 12.46
CA THR A 109 -3.37 -2.85 11.77
C THR A 109 -3.80 -2.96 10.31
N GLN A 110 -5.10 -2.79 10.03
CA GLN A 110 -5.63 -2.83 8.67
C GLN A 110 -5.16 -1.63 7.84
N GLN A 111 -5.19 -0.42 8.42
CA GLN A 111 -4.63 0.78 7.78
C GLN A 111 -3.15 0.58 7.45
N PHE A 112 -2.37 0.05 8.40
CA PHE A 112 -0.94 -0.21 8.25
C PHE A 112 -0.63 -1.19 7.11
N LEU A 113 -1.32 -2.33 7.09
CA LEU A 113 -1.16 -3.35 6.04
C LEU A 113 -1.66 -2.83 4.68
N GLY A 114 -2.76 -2.07 4.66
CA GLY A 114 -3.27 -1.43 3.46
C GLY A 114 -2.27 -0.46 2.84
N VAL A 115 -1.64 0.38 3.66
CA VAL A 115 -0.58 1.30 3.23
C VAL A 115 0.64 0.53 2.72
N ALA A 116 1.10 -0.48 3.45
CA ALA A 116 2.27 -1.27 3.03
C ALA A 116 2.02 -2.04 1.73
N GLY A 117 0.80 -2.54 1.53
CA GLY A 117 0.38 -3.23 0.31
C GLY A 117 0.58 -2.40 -0.96
N LYS A 118 0.46 -1.07 -0.87
CA LYS A 118 0.68 -0.16 -2.02
C LYS A 118 2.13 -0.10 -2.51
N PHE A 119 3.09 -0.45 -1.65
CA PHE A 119 4.51 -0.43 -1.98
C PHE A 119 5.04 -1.81 -2.37
N SER A 120 4.30 -2.88 -2.05
CA SER A 120 4.74 -4.25 -2.26
C SER A 120 4.56 -4.70 -3.70
N SER A 121 5.56 -5.40 -4.25
CA SER A 121 5.45 -6.10 -5.54
C SER A 121 4.77 -7.47 -5.44
N THR A 122 4.41 -7.90 -4.22
CA THR A 122 3.67 -9.14 -3.95
C THR A 122 2.45 -8.83 -3.09
N PRO A 123 1.36 -9.64 -3.16
CA PRO A 123 0.24 -9.50 -2.24
C PRO A 123 0.72 -9.51 -0.78
N VAL A 124 0.16 -8.60 0.03
CA VAL A 124 0.43 -8.51 1.47
C VAL A 124 -0.76 -9.13 2.22
N GLU A 125 -0.44 -10.02 3.16
CA GLU A 125 -1.43 -10.67 4.01
C GLU A 125 -2.17 -9.66 4.90
N GLN A 126 -3.41 -9.98 5.26
CA GLN A 126 -4.27 -9.11 6.08
C GLN A 126 -4.13 -9.36 7.60
N SER A 127 -3.17 -10.21 7.99
CA SER A 127 -2.82 -10.53 9.37
C SER A 127 -1.33 -10.36 9.60
N LEU A 128 -0.96 -10.04 10.84
CA LEU A 128 0.43 -9.89 11.24
C LEU A 128 0.96 -11.17 11.92
N PRO A 129 2.27 -11.46 11.78
CA PRO A 129 3.23 -10.72 10.96
C PRO A 129 2.99 -10.97 9.45
N ALA A 130 3.17 -9.94 8.62
CA ALA A 130 2.89 -10.01 7.18
C ALA A 130 4.17 -9.88 6.35
N ARG A 131 4.23 -10.54 5.19
CA ARG A 131 5.35 -10.39 4.24
C ARG A 131 5.02 -9.34 3.18
N LEU A 132 6.04 -8.57 2.79
CA LEU A 132 5.98 -7.64 1.67
C LEU A 132 7.29 -7.71 0.87
N THR A 133 7.26 -7.39 -0.41
CA THR A 133 8.46 -7.33 -1.25
C THR A 133 8.65 -5.92 -1.82
N ILE A 134 9.75 -5.24 -1.52
CA ILE A 134 10.11 -3.93 -2.09
C ILE A 134 11.50 -4.02 -2.71
N GLY A 135 11.63 -3.61 -3.98
CA GLY A 135 12.92 -3.61 -4.67
C GLY A 135 13.57 -4.99 -4.74
N GLY A 136 12.77 -6.06 -4.86
CA GLY A 136 13.24 -7.45 -4.85
C GLY A 136 13.63 -7.99 -3.46
N GLN A 137 13.54 -7.17 -2.40
CA GLN A 137 13.84 -7.58 -1.04
C GLN A 137 12.56 -7.90 -0.26
N VAL A 138 12.56 -9.03 0.44
CA VAL A 138 11.46 -9.42 1.32
C VAL A 138 11.66 -8.79 2.70
N PHE A 139 10.56 -8.26 3.25
CA PHE A 139 10.48 -7.74 4.61
C PHE A 139 9.29 -8.36 5.36
N LEU A 140 9.43 -8.43 6.68
CA LEU A 140 8.40 -8.78 7.64
C LEU A 140 7.85 -7.51 8.26
N LEU A 141 6.53 -7.34 8.21
CA LEU A 141 5.78 -6.31 8.92
C LEU A 141 5.33 -6.83 10.27
N MET A 142 5.49 -6.00 11.28
CA MET A 142 4.97 -6.23 12.63
C MET A 142 4.32 -4.95 13.14
N HIS A 143 3.31 -5.11 14.00
CA HIS A 143 2.65 -4.03 14.70
C HIS A 143 2.46 -4.48 16.17
N ASP A 144 3.16 -3.84 17.10
CA ASP A 144 2.96 -4.06 18.54
C ASP A 144 2.16 -2.90 19.12
N ARG A 145 1.22 -3.21 20.02
CA ARG A 145 0.32 -2.25 20.68
C ARG A 145 0.55 -2.17 22.20
N ARG A 146 1.56 -2.87 22.72
CA ARG A 146 1.86 -2.94 24.16
C ARG A 146 2.76 -1.76 24.56
N GLY A 147 2.20 -0.77 25.26
CA GLY A 147 2.94 0.40 25.74
C GLY A 147 3.09 1.54 24.71
N GLY A 148 2.36 1.47 23.61
CA GLY A 148 2.42 2.39 22.47
C GLY A 148 1.98 1.68 21.19
N GLU A 149 2.04 2.36 20.05
CA GLU A 149 1.99 1.70 18.74
C GLU A 149 3.42 1.61 18.20
N ALA A 150 3.84 0.43 17.72
CA ALA A 150 5.13 0.22 17.09
C ALA A 150 4.94 -0.47 15.74
N TYR A 151 5.16 0.27 14.65
CA TYR A 151 5.09 -0.23 13.28
C TYR A 151 6.50 -0.57 12.81
N VAL A 152 6.76 -1.84 12.50
CA VAL A 152 8.11 -2.35 12.22
C VAL A 152 8.19 -3.00 10.84
N MET A 153 9.27 -2.71 10.12
CA MET A 153 9.67 -3.36 8.88
C MET A 153 11.05 -3.96 9.06
N LEU A 154 11.13 -5.30 9.07
CA LEU A 154 12.37 -6.05 9.25
C LEU A 154 12.72 -6.79 7.97
N LYS A 155 13.94 -6.63 7.46
CA LYS A 155 14.42 -7.39 6.30
C LYS A 155 14.45 -8.87 6.65
N ALA A 156 13.79 -9.69 5.82
CA ALA A 156 13.83 -11.13 5.97
C ALA A 156 15.26 -11.64 5.73
N PRO A 157 15.69 -12.69 6.45
CA PRO A 157 17.01 -13.30 6.28
C PRO A 157 17.20 -13.89 4.87
#